data_AF-A0A2L2TBB5-F1
#
_entry.id   AF-A0A2L2TBB5-F1
#
_cell.length_a   1.000
_cell.length_b   1.000
_cell.length_c   1.000
_cell.angle_alpha   90.00
_cell.angle_beta   90.00
_cell.angle_gamma   90.00
#
_symmetry.space_group_name_H-M   'P 1'
#
loop_
_entity.id
_entity.type
_entity.pdbx_description
1 polymer ?
#
loop_
_entity_poly.entity_id
_entity_poly.type
_entity_poly.pdbx_seq_one_letter_code
_entity_poly.pdbx_strand_id
1 'polypeptide(L)'
;MNPLYLILSYCWGEGNRSARTTRRNLQQRTKQITMQELPKTIQDAIKITRRLKVRYLWVDAVCIIQPDNHSDTEDWQITILMPTCVSQRQLQRIAKKEYSSKDQWPSFLSKNGVTPMARQLYVHIIPGVPLLKRGWCLQEWILSPQILHWTNNGLIWQCKKGFFWECQKV
;
A
#
# COMPACT_ATOMS: atom_id res chain seq x y z
N MET A 1 -1.60 5.89 -23.26
CA MET A 1 -1.80 6.54 -21.95
C MET A 1 -1.68 5.47 -20.87
N ASN A 2 -0.84 5.66 -19.86
CA ASN A 2 -0.79 4.73 -18.73
C ASN A 2 -2.07 4.87 -17.90
N PRO A 3 -2.80 3.78 -17.60
CA PRO A 3 -4.02 3.87 -16.81
C PRO A 3 -3.72 4.37 -15.41
N LEU A 4 -4.44 5.41 -14.97
CA LEU A 4 -4.36 5.89 -13.60
C LEU A 4 -5.01 4.86 -12.67
N TYR A 5 -4.30 4.50 -11.61
CA TYR A 5 -4.80 3.62 -10.56
C TYR A 5 -4.46 4.18 -9.19
N LEU A 6 -5.28 3.85 -8.19
CA LEU A 6 -4.98 4.09 -6.79
C LEU A 6 -4.56 2.79 -6.12
N ILE A 7 -3.72 2.88 -5.11
CA ILE A 7 -3.29 1.77 -4.26
C ILE A 7 -3.86 2.05 -2.86
N LEU A 8 -4.57 1.08 -2.28
CA LEU A 8 -4.98 1.16 -0.88
C LEU A 8 -3.89 0.55 0.01
N SER A 9 -3.22 1.40 0.77
CA SER A 9 -2.34 0.98 1.87
C SER A 9 -3.10 1.06 3.20
N TYR A 10 -3.23 -0.06 3.90
CA TYR A 10 -4.03 -0.19 5.13
C TYR A 10 -3.54 -1.35 6.00
N CYS A 11 -3.94 -1.38 7.27
CA CYS A 11 -3.62 -2.52 8.14
C CYS A 11 -4.61 -3.65 7.94
N TRP A 12 -4.11 -4.88 7.84
CA TRP A 12 -4.95 -6.07 7.84
C TRP A 12 -5.42 -6.33 9.26
N GLY A 13 -6.67 -5.96 9.56
CA GLY A 13 -7.33 -6.35 10.79
C GLY A 13 -8.10 -7.67 10.62
N GLU A 14 -8.58 -8.24 11.73
CA GLU A 14 -9.38 -9.47 11.73
C GLU A 14 -10.66 -9.36 10.87
N GLY A 15 -11.20 -8.15 10.74
CA GLY A 15 -12.35 -7.84 9.89
C GLY A 15 -12.07 -7.86 8.39
N ASN A 16 -10.81 -8.01 7.95
CA ASN A 16 -10.45 -8.03 6.52
C ASN A 16 -10.45 -9.42 5.90
N ARG A 17 -10.83 -10.46 6.64
CA ARG A 17 -10.91 -11.84 6.12
C ARG A 17 -11.84 -11.96 4.91
N SER A 18 -12.95 -11.22 4.89
CA SER A 18 -13.89 -11.24 3.78
C SER A 18 -13.34 -10.60 2.50
N ALA A 19 -12.28 -9.79 2.57
CA ALA A 19 -11.63 -9.22 1.40
C ALA A 19 -10.65 -10.19 0.71
N ARG A 20 -10.20 -11.23 1.41
CA ARG A 20 -9.13 -12.11 0.94
C ARG A 20 -9.57 -12.92 -0.29
N THR A 21 -8.78 -12.80 -1.35
CA THR A 21 -8.81 -13.74 -2.47
C THR A 21 -7.98 -14.96 -2.11
N THR A 22 -8.55 -16.15 -2.25
CA THR A 22 -7.84 -17.42 -2.12
C THR A 22 -8.13 -18.29 -3.35
N ARG A 23 -7.41 -19.40 -3.50
CA ARG A 23 -7.63 -20.32 -4.64
C ARG A 23 -9.09 -20.79 -4.71
N ARG A 24 -9.75 -20.94 -3.57
CA ARG A 24 -11.15 -21.40 -3.46
C ARG A 24 -12.18 -20.39 -3.99
N ASN A 25 -11.95 -19.10 -3.77
CA ASN A 25 -12.92 -18.05 -4.15
C ASN A 25 -12.51 -17.25 -5.40
N LEU A 26 -11.34 -17.54 -6.00
CA LEU A 26 -10.82 -16.84 -7.17
C LEU A 26 -11.81 -16.82 -8.34
N GLN A 27 -12.40 -17.97 -8.68
CA GLN A 27 -13.36 -18.06 -9.79
C GLN A 27 -14.60 -17.18 -9.57
N GLN A 28 -15.09 -17.11 -8.34
CA GLN A 28 -16.21 -16.23 -7.98
C GLN A 28 -15.81 -14.76 -8.10
N ARG A 29 -14.63 -14.39 -7.57
CA ARG A 29 -14.13 -13.01 -7.56
C ARG A 29 -13.82 -12.45 -8.95
N THR A 30 -13.44 -13.29 -9.90
CA THR A 30 -13.24 -12.87 -11.30
C THR A 30 -14.56 -12.53 -11.99
N LYS A 31 -15.68 -13.13 -11.56
CA LYS A 31 -17.01 -12.84 -12.10
C LYS A 31 -17.60 -11.58 -11.49
N GLN A 32 -17.58 -11.49 -10.15
CA GLN A 32 -18.13 -10.36 -9.42
C GLN A 32 -17.55 -10.27 -8.01
N ILE A 33 -17.53 -9.05 -7.48
CA ILE A 33 -17.22 -8.77 -6.08
C ILE A 33 -18.31 -7.85 -5.55
N THR A 34 -19.12 -8.36 -4.63
CA THR A 34 -20.18 -7.62 -3.98
C THR A 34 -19.57 -6.63 -2.99
N MET A 35 -19.89 -5.33 -3.10
CA MET A 35 -19.31 -4.33 -2.20
C MET A 35 -19.66 -4.56 -0.73
N GLN A 36 -20.84 -5.10 -0.45
CA GLN A 36 -21.34 -5.38 0.90
C GLN A 36 -20.52 -6.45 1.62
N GLU A 37 -19.87 -7.36 0.88
CA GLU A 37 -19.00 -8.39 1.44
C GLU A 37 -17.63 -7.83 1.85
N LEU A 38 -17.25 -6.67 1.32
CA LEU A 38 -15.95 -6.07 1.58
C LEU A 38 -15.94 -5.33 2.92
N PRO A 39 -14.79 -5.31 3.63
CA PRO A 39 -14.61 -4.49 4.82
C PRO A 39 -14.86 -3.01 4.54
N LYS A 40 -15.35 -2.29 5.55
CA LYS A 40 -15.71 -0.86 5.44
C LYS A 40 -14.58 0.00 4.85
N THR A 41 -13.32 -0.24 5.25
CA THR A 41 -12.15 0.46 4.73
C THR A 41 -12.02 0.32 3.21
N ILE A 42 -12.22 -0.88 2.67
CA ILE A 42 -12.13 -1.14 1.23
C ILE A 42 -13.36 -0.55 0.52
N GLN A 43 -14.54 -0.63 1.13
CA GLN A 43 -15.74 0.01 0.58
C GLN A 43 -15.55 1.51 0.42
N ASP A 44 -15.01 2.18 1.43
CA ASP A 44 -14.78 3.62 1.41
C ASP A 44 -13.69 3.99 0.41
N ALA A 45 -12.62 3.19 0.30
CA ALA A 45 -11.61 3.35 -0.75
C ALA A 45 -12.21 3.23 -2.16
N ILE A 46 -13.13 2.30 -2.41
CA ILE A 46 -13.84 2.18 -3.70
C ILE A 46 -14.68 3.42 -3.97
N LYS A 47 -15.43 3.93 -2.97
CA LYS A 47 -16.24 5.15 -3.12
C LYS A 47 -15.37 6.36 -3.47
N ILE A 48 -14.24 6.53 -2.79
CA ILE A 48 -13.27 7.60 -3.06
C ILE A 48 -12.70 7.45 -4.47
N THR A 49 -12.25 6.25 -4.84
CA THR A 49 -11.71 5.96 -6.18
C THR A 49 -12.71 6.39 -7.27
N ARG A 50 -13.98 6.03 -7.12
CA ARG A 50 -15.05 6.43 -8.05
C ARG A 50 -15.28 7.93 -8.09
N ARG A 51 -15.30 8.60 -6.92
CA ARG A 51 -15.45 10.06 -6.81
C ARG A 51 -14.30 10.82 -7.47
N LEU A 52 -13.09 10.28 -7.38
CA LEU A 52 -11.89 10.81 -8.05
C LEU A 52 -11.85 10.47 -9.56
N LYS A 53 -12.89 9.81 -10.09
CA LYS A 53 -12.98 9.37 -11.50
C LYS A 53 -11.81 8.48 -11.93
N VAL A 54 -11.22 7.74 -10.98
CA VAL A 54 -10.18 6.75 -11.26
C VAL A 54 -10.85 5.40 -11.50
N ARG A 55 -10.43 4.68 -12.55
CA ARG A 55 -11.06 3.42 -12.94
C ARG A 55 -10.57 2.22 -12.12
N TYR A 56 -9.33 2.26 -11.66
CA TYR A 56 -8.65 1.11 -11.06
C TYR A 56 -8.25 1.41 -9.62
N LEU A 57 -8.57 0.49 -8.72
CA LEU A 57 -8.11 0.45 -7.34
C LEU A 57 -7.41 -0.88 -7.10
N TRP A 58 -6.17 -0.83 -6.64
CA TRP A 58 -5.41 -1.99 -6.21
C TRP A 58 -5.55 -2.14 -4.69
N VAL A 59 -5.98 -3.34 -4.27
CA VAL A 59 -6.11 -3.72 -2.86
C VAL A 59 -5.44 -5.07 -2.68
N ASP A 60 -4.36 -5.13 -1.91
CA ASP A 60 -3.55 -6.33 -1.70
C ASP A 60 -4.39 -7.59 -1.40
N ALA A 61 -5.34 -7.51 -0.47
CA ALA A 61 -6.19 -8.64 -0.06
C ALA A 61 -7.06 -9.17 -1.20
N VAL A 62 -7.45 -8.31 -2.14
CA VAL A 62 -8.32 -8.67 -3.27
C VAL A 62 -7.49 -9.07 -4.49
N CYS A 63 -6.39 -8.38 -4.76
CA CYS A 63 -5.59 -8.54 -5.97
C CYS A 63 -4.52 -9.62 -5.86
N ILE A 64 -4.17 -10.06 -4.65
CA ILE A 64 -3.16 -11.11 -4.42
C ILE A 64 -3.87 -12.36 -3.90
N ILE A 65 -3.61 -13.50 -4.55
CA ILE A 65 -4.08 -14.80 -4.10
C ILE A 65 -3.34 -15.16 -2.80
N GLN A 66 -4.09 -15.24 -1.71
CA GLN A 66 -3.59 -15.62 -0.40
C GLN A 66 -3.64 -17.13 -0.23
N PRO A 67 -2.67 -17.74 0.47
CA PRO A 67 -2.76 -19.14 0.84
C PRO A 67 -3.95 -19.37 1.79
N ASP A 68 -4.56 -20.55 1.70
CA ASP A 68 -5.73 -20.91 2.51
C ASP A 68 -5.33 -21.20 3.98
N ASN A 69 -4.09 -21.64 4.20
CA ASN A 69 -3.53 -21.91 5.53
C ASN A 69 -2.08 -21.35 5.61
N HIS A 70 -1.54 -21.21 6.83
CA HIS A 70 -0.17 -20.73 7.04
C HIS A 70 0.91 -21.81 6.81
N SER A 71 0.51 -23.08 6.63
CA SER A 71 1.38 -24.22 6.36
C SER A 71 1.70 -24.42 4.87
N ASP A 72 0.94 -23.79 3.99
CA ASP A 72 1.19 -23.75 2.55
C ASP A 72 2.37 -22.80 2.30
N THR A 73 3.59 -23.29 2.51
CA THR A 73 4.85 -22.65 2.06
C THR A 73 5.02 -22.72 0.54
N GLU A 74 3.92 -22.63 -0.21
CA GLU A 74 3.97 -22.44 -1.66
C GLU A 74 4.20 -20.95 -1.95
N ASP A 75 5.48 -20.63 -2.11
CA ASP A 75 6.03 -19.58 -2.95
C ASP A 75 5.12 -18.36 -3.20
N TRP A 76 5.47 -17.23 -2.58
CA TRP A 76 5.02 -15.87 -2.90
C TRP A 76 5.30 -15.44 -4.37
N GLN A 77 5.66 -16.38 -5.25
CA GLN A 77 6.01 -16.18 -6.65
C GLN A 77 4.80 -16.04 -7.58
N ILE A 78 3.59 -16.34 -7.12
CA ILE A 78 2.42 -16.33 -8.00
C ILE A 78 1.72 -14.95 -7.98
N THR A 79 2.07 -14.18 -9.01
CA THR A 79 1.29 -13.12 -9.66
C THR A 79 1.19 -11.80 -8.91
N ILE A 80 2.30 -11.07 -8.86
CA ILE A 80 2.26 -9.62 -8.66
C ILE A 80 2.07 -8.96 -10.02
N LEU A 81 0.80 -8.80 -10.42
CA LEU A 81 0.42 -7.81 -11.44
C LEU A 81 0.23 -6.46 -10.74
N MET A 82 1.31 -5.91 -10.18
CA MET A 82 1.41 -4.46 -9.99
C MET A 82 1.74 -3.91 -11.38
N PRO A 83 0.82 -3.25 -12.11
CA PRO A 83 1.02 -3.08 -13.55
C PRO A 83 2.12 -2.09 -13.95
N THR A 84 3.00 -1.56 -13.09
CA THR A 84 4.03 -0.62 -13.61
C THR A 84 5.26 -0.23 -12.78
N CYS A 85 5.50 -0.62 -11.53
CA CYS A 85 6.57 0.05 -10.75
C CYS A 85 7.67 -0.87 -10.22
N VAL A 86 8.80 -0.87 -10.95
CA VAL A 86 10.17 -1.24 -10.54
C VAL A 86 10.35 -2.70 -10.12
N SER A 87 11.40 -3.36 -10.63
CA SER A 87 11.68 -4.77 -10.35
C SER A 87 11.62 -5.06 -8.84
N GLN A 88 10.57 -5.76 -8.40
CA GLN A 88 10.41 -6.19 -7.02
C GLN A 88 11.62 -6.97 -6.51
N ARG A 89 12.37 -7.60 -7.42
CA ARG A 89 13.64 -8.28 -7.10
C ARG A 89 14.67 -7.36 -6.45
N GLN A 90 14.80 -6.10 -6.87
CA GLN A 90 15.73 -5.15 -6.23
C GLN A 90 15.22 -4.68 -4.87
N LEU A 91 13.91 -4.49 -4.72
CA LEU A 91 13.28 -3.99 -3.50
C LEU A 91 13.20 -5.06 -2.39
N GLN A 92 12.91 -6.32 -2.73
CA GLN A 92 13.01 -7.46 -1.81
C GLN A 92 14.42 -7.62 -1.23
N ARG A 93 15.45 -7.34 -2.06
CA ARG A 93 16.85 -7.35 -1.64
C ARG A 93 17.18 -6.21 -0.67
N ILE A 94 16.53 -5.05 -0.84
CA ILE A 94 16.67 -3.89 0.06
C ILE A 94 15.95 -4.15 1.39
N ALA A 95 14.73 -4.69 1.38
CA ALA A 95 14.02 -5.07 2.61
C ALA A 95 14.79 -6.12 3.44
N LYS A 96 15.44 -7.10 2.79
CA LYS A 96 16.36 -8.05 3.46
C LYS A 96 17.64 -7.38 3.99
N LYS A 97 18.15 -6.35 3.32
CA LYS A 97 19.37 -5.62 3.76
C LYS A 97 19.10 -4.56 4.83
N GLU A 98 17.91 -3.95 4.87
CA GLU A 98 17.52 -2.98 5.90
C GLU A 98 17.57 -3.55 7.31
N TYR A 99 17.43 -4.88 7.46
CA TYR A 99 17.54 -5.54 8.75
C TYR A 99 19.00 -5.82 9.17
N SER A 100 20.00 -5.62 8.31
CA SER A 100 21.33 -6.21 8.50
C SER A 100 22.53 -5.27 8.62
N SER A 101 22.42 -3.94 8.48
CA SER A 101 23.59 -3.08 8.77
C SER A 101 23.20 -1.66 9.14
N LYS A 102 23.67 -1.20 10.31
CA LYS A 102 23.37 0.11 10.90
C LYS A 102 24.01 1.32 10.20
N ASP A 103 24.94 1.14 9.26
CA ASP A 103 25.91 2.22 8.99
C ASP A 103 25.97 2.78 7.57
N GLN A 104 25.03 2.47 6.67
CA GLN A 104 24.97 3.15 5.38
C GLN A 104 23.55 3.33 4.84
N TRP A 105 23.19 4.59 4.59
CA TRP A 105 21.92 4.91 3.94
C TRP A 105 21.94 4.38 2.49
N PRO A 106 20.97 3.53 2.10
CA PRO A 106 20.97 2.91 0.77
C PRO A 106 20.98 3.95 -0.36
N SER A 107 21.91 3.82 -1.31
CA SER A 107 22.01 4.73 -2.46
C SER A 107 20.75 4.79 -3.33
N PHE A 108 19.96 3.71 -3.35
CA PHE A 108 18.64 3.69 -3.98
C PHE A 108 17.66 4.68 -3.32
N LEU A 109 17.66 4.79 -1.99
CA LEU A 109 16.82 5.75 -1.28
C LEU A 109 17.24 7.18 -1.61
N SER A 110 18.54 7.46 -1.58
CA SER A 110 19.08 8.76 -1.99
C SER A 110 18.71 9.13 -3.44
N LYS A 111 18.82 8.17 -4.37
CA LYS A 111 18.46 8.38 -5.79
C LYS A 111 16.97 8.68 -5.99
N ASN A 112 16.11 8.21 -5.09
CA ASN A 112 14.68 8.51 -5.11
C ASN A 112 14.32 9.71 -4.21
N GLY A 113 15.30 10.51 -3.78
CA GLY A 113 15.08 11.73 -2.99
C GLY A 113 14.71 11.47 -1.52
N VAL A 114 14.90 10.25 -1.04
CA VAL A 114 14.58 9.86 0.34
C VAL A 114 15.83 10.02 1.18
N THR A 115 15.84 11.04 2.03
CA THR A 115 16.90 11.29 3.01
C THR A 115 16.53 10.67 4.37
N PRO A 116 17.51 10.42 5.27
CA PRO A 116 17.23 10.01 6.64
C PRO A 116 16.22 10.94 7.34
N MET A 117 16.36 12.24 7.09
CA MET A 117 15.47 13.27 7.62
C MET A 117 14.06 13.19 7.02
N ALA A 118 13.92 12.92 5.72
CA ALA A 118 12.62 12.70 5.09
C ALA A 118 11.91 11.45 5.66
N ARG A 119 12.65 10.36 5.93
CA ARG A 119 12.11 9.18 6.60
C ARG A 119 11.70 9.48 8.05
N GLN A 120 12.53 10.24 8.78
CA GLN A 120 12.22 10.62 10.15
C GLN A 120 10.97 11.51 10.21
N LEU A 121 10.83 12.43 9.25
CA LEU A 121 9.64 13.27 9.09
C LEU A 121 8.41 12.42 8.74
N TYR A 122 8.52 11.43 7.86
CA TYR A 122 7.43 10.52 7.54
C TYR A 122 6.93 9.75 8.77
N VAL A 123 7.85 9.25 9.61
CA VAL A 123 7.52 8.60 10.87
C VAL A 123 6.89 9.58 11.88
N HIS A 124 7.32 10.85 11.87
CA HIS A 124 6.75 11.89 12.74
C HIS A 124 5.36 12.38 12.30
N ILE A 125 5.10 12.47 11.00
CA ILE A 125 3.82 12.91 10.43
C ILE A 125 2.74 11.86 10.68
N ILE A 126 3.13 10.59 10.70
CA ILE A 126 2.21 9.46 10.93
C ILE A 126 2.70 8.63 12.14
N PRO A 127 2.75 9.23 13.34
CA PRO A 127 3.40 8.61 14.48
C PRO A 127 2.54 7.46 15.00
N GLY A 128 3.20 6.35 15.34
CA GLY A 128 2.56 5.23 16.06
C GLY A 128 1.51 4.44 15.29
N VAL A 129 1.34 4.66 13.98
CA VAL A 129 0.36 3.87 13.22
C VAL A 129 0.86 2.45 12.97
N PRO A 130 -0.01 1.42 13.12
CA PRO A 130 0.37 0.04 12.84
C PRO A 130 0.80 -0.18 11.38
N LEU A 131 0.42 0.73 10.47
CA LEU A 131 0.75 0.64 9.06
C LEU A 131 2.26 0.62 8.84
N LEU A 132 3.00 1.48 9.55
CA LEU A 132 4.45 1.58 9.43
C LEU A 132 5.22 0.34 9.91
N LYS A 133 4.54 -0.60 10.58
CA LYS A 133 5.12 -1.90 10.97
C LYS A 133 5.15 -2.90 9.80
N ARG A 134 4.50 -2.62 8.67
CA ARG A 134 4.50 -3.50 7.49
C ARG A 134 5.79 -3.33 6.68
N GLY A 135 6.36 -4.44 6.22
CA GLY A 135 7.59 -4.45 5.43
C GLY A 135 7.51 -3.75 4.05
N TRP A 136 6.31 -3.51 3.51
CA TRP A 136 6.11 -2.89 2.19
C TRP A 136 5.80 -1.39 2.25
N CYS A 137 5.53 -0.81 3.42
CA CYS A 137 5.08 0.58 3.52
C CYS A 137 6.11 1.59 3.05
N LEU A 138 7.40 1.32 3.24
CA LEU A 138 8.45 2.17 2.70
C LEU A 138 8.40 2.22 1.16
N GLN A 139 8.09 1.10 0.50
CA GLN A 139 8.00 1.04 -0.96
C GLN A 139 6.76 1.75 -1.47
N GLU A 140 5.61 1.52 -0.82
CA GLU A 140 4.35 2.22 -1.11
C GLU A 140 4.52 3.73 -0.99
N TRP A 141 5.31 4.19 -0.02
CA TRP A 141 5.60 5.62 0.17
C TRP A 141 6.53 6.18 -0.92
N ILE A 142 7.65 5.53 -1.20
CA ILE A 142 8.69 6.09 -2.10
C ILE A 142 8.27 6.06 -3.57
N LEU A 143 7.53 5.03 -3.97
CA LEU A 143 7.14 4.83 -5.37
C LEU A 143 5.90 5.65 -5.75
N SER A 144 5.15 6.15 -4.77
CA SER A 144 3.95 6.91 -5.03
C SER A 144 4.28 8.38 -5.36
N PRO A 145 3.88 8.90 -6.54
CA PRO A 145 4.11 10.30 -6.88
C PRO A 145 3.29 11.26 -6.02
N GLN A 146 2.16 10.78 -5.51
CA GLN A 146 1.20 11.49 -4.65
C GLN A 146 0.60 10.49 -3.66
N ILE A 147 0.41 10.89 -2.41
CA ILE A 147 -0.17 10.04 -1.37
C ILE A 147 -1.18 10.85 -0.60
N LEU A 148 -2.30 10.21 -0.29
CA LEU A 148 -3.32 10.76 0.57
C LEU A 148 -3.39 9.95 1.85
N HIS A 149 -2.98 10.57 2.95
CA HIS A 149 -2.96 9.95 4.26
C HIS A 149 -4.26 10.26 4.99
N TRP A 150 -4.93 9.21 5.45
CA TRP A 150 -6.04 9.32 6.40
C TRP A 150 -5.51 9.09 7.80
N THR A 151 -5.55 10.14 8.61
CA THR A 151 -5.13 10.10 10.01
C THR A 151 -6.28 10.47 10.92
N ASN A 152 -6.15 10.21 12.23
CA ASN A 152 -7.14 10.66 13.22
C ASN A 152 -7.24 12.19 13.30
N ASN A 153 -6.21 12.91 12.82
CA ASN A 153 -6.13 14.37 12.86
C ASN A 153 -6.57 15.00 11.52
N GLY A 154 -7.12 14.21 10.61
CA GLY A 154 -7.59 14.67 9.30
C GLY A 154 -6.78 14.10 8.13
N LEU A 155 -6.98 14.73 6.98
CA LEU A 155 -6.44 14.31 5.69
C LEU A 155 -5.13 15.05 5.37
N ILE A 156 -4.11 14.31 4.96
CA ILE A 156 -2.81 14.89 4.55
C ILE A 156 -2.53 14.49 3.11
N TRP A 157 -2.42 15.48 2.24
CA TRP A 157 -1.97 15.30 0.87
C TRP A 157 -0.47 15.48 0.76
N GLN A 158 0.23 14.47 0.27
CA GLN A 158 1.67 14.51 0.02
C GLN A 158 1.93 14.46 -1.50
N CYS A 159 2.83 15.30 -1.98
CA CYS A 159 3.40 15.19 -3.32
C CYS A 159 4.91 15.46 -3.30
N LYS A 160 5.57 15.41 -4.47
CA LYS A 160 7.01 15.70 -4.60
C LYS A 160 7.43 17.09 -4.09
N LYS A 161 6.50 18.05 -4.01
CA LYS A 161 6.77 19.42 -3.55
C LYS A 161 6.59 19.61 -2.04
N GLY A 162 5.99 18.65 -1.33
CA GLY A 162 5.76 18.76 0.12
C GLY A 162 4.47 18.10 0.60
N PHE A 163 4.10 18.43 1.85
CA PHE A 163 2.89 17.97 2.53
C PHE A 163 1.90 19.13 2.66
N PHE A 164 0.63 18.85 2.43
CA PHE A 164 -0.48 19.79 2.50
C PHE A 164 -1.55 19.18 3.40
N TRP A 165 -1.92 19.90 4.45
CA TRP A 165 -2.99 19.48 5.35
C TRP A 165 -4.32 19.95 4.79
N GLU A 166 -5.38 19.17 4.99
CA GLU A 166 -6.73 19.68 4.82
C GLU A 166 -6.88 20.94 5.67
N CYS A 167 -7.25 22.06 5.06
CA CYS A 167 -7.57 23.28 5.80
C CYS A 167 -8.75 22.94 6.70
N GLN A 168 -8.50 22.84 8.02
CA GLN A 168 -9.60 22.89 8.98
C GLN A 168 -10.33 24.20 8.73
N LYS A 169 -11.57 24.13 8.23
CA LYS A 169 -12.48 25.25 8.35
C LYS A 169 -12.68 25.47 9.84
N VAL A 170 -12.16 26.59 10.34
CA VAL A 170 -12.54 27.19 11.62
C VAL A 170 -14.04 27.46 11.61
#